data_AF-A0A511BQY6-F1
#
_entry.id   AF-A0A511BQY6-F1
#
_cell.length_a   1.000
_cell.length_b   1.000
_cell.length_c   1.000
_cell.angle_alpha   90.00
_cell.angle_beta   90.00
_cell.angle_gamma   90.00
#
_symmetry.space_group_name_H-M   'P 1'
#
loop_
_entity.id
_entity.type
_entity.pdbx_description
1 polymer ?
#
loop_
_entity_poly.entity_id
_entity_poly.type
_entity_poly.pdbx_seq_one_letter_code
_entity_poly.pdbx_strand_id
1 'polypeptide(L)'
;MSCEIVRAFTVLPSQIETFESTYGPEGPWARLYRNVRDYRGTRLIADMAKRGDYIAIDEWSSHEAWLAFQNDHPDAFAALDAACSPLLQTMTFIGAFRVVSP
;
A
#
# COMPACT_ATOMS: atom_id res chain seq x y z
N MET A 1 -7.28 0.86 18.31
CA MET A 1 -7.89 -0.26 17.53
C MET A 1 -7.10 -0.36 16.24
N SER A 2 -6.86 -1.56 15.68
CA SER A 2 -6.11 -1.66 14.43
C SER A 2 -6.81 -0.92 13.29
N CYS A 3 -6.01 -0.47 12.32
CA CYS A 3 -6.50 0.22 11.13
C CYS A 3 -5.89 -0.44 9.88
N GLU A 4 -6.76 -0.78 8.94
CA GLU A 4 -6.42 -1.37 7.65
C GLU A 4 -6.65 -0.31 6.57
N ILE A 5 -5.59 0.09 5.87
CA ILE A 5 -5.70 1.03 4.76
C ILE A 5 -5.74 0.25 3.47
N VAL A 6 -6.86 0.36 2.74
CA VAL A 6 -7.12 -0.47 1.56
C VAL A 6 -7.04 0.37 0.28
N ARG A 7 -6.23 -0.08 -0.67
CA ARG A 7 -6.11 0.51 -2.01
C ARG A 7 -6.26 -0.57 -3.07
N ALA A 8 -6.94 -0.21 -4.16
CA ALA A 8 -7.07 -1.04 -5.35
C ALA A 8 -6.24 -0.45 -6.50
N PHE A 9 -5.61 -1.32 -7.27
CA PHE A 9 -4.74 -0.96 -8.39
C PHE A 9 -5.12 -1.76 -9.62
N THR A 10 -5.10 -1.12 -10.78
CA THR A 10 -4.96 -1.79 -12.07
C THR A 10 -3.62 -1.39 -12.66
N VAL A 11 -2.73 -2.36 -12.84
CA VAL A 11 -1.33 -2.18 -13.28
C VAL A 11 -1.26 -2.35 -14.80
N LEU A 12 -0.39 -1.57 -15.44
CA LEU A 12 -0.10 -1.77 -16.86
C LEU A 12 0.45 -3.19 -17.08
N PRO A 13 -0.01 -3.96 -18.10
CA PRO A 13 0.41 -5.34 -18.29
C PRO A 13 1.93 -5.54 -18.39
N SER A 14 2.65 -4.54 -18.90
CA SER A 14 4.12 -4.54 -19.03
C SER A 14 4.86 -4.16 -17.74
N GLN A 15 4.16 -3.71 -16.70
CA GLN A 15 4.73 -3.23 -15.44
C GLN A 15 4.42 -4.14 -14.25
N ILE A 16 3.76 -5.27 -14.48
CA ILE A 16 3.35 -6.21 -13.41
C ILE A 16 4.54 -6.64 -12.55
N GLU A 17 5.63 -7.11 -13.15
CA GLU A 17 6.81 -7.58 -12.40
C GLU A 17 7.46 -6.43 -11.63
N THR A 18 7.55 -5.24 -12.23
CA THR A 18 8.07 -4.03 -11.57
C THR A 18 7.22 -3.66 -10.37
N PHE A 19 5.89 -3.68 -10.52
CA PHE A 19 4.94 -3.38 -9.46
C PHE A 19 5.05 -4.38 -8.30
N GLU A 20 5.07 -5.69 -8.61
CA GLU A 20 5.23 -6.73 -7.59
C GLU A 20 6.58 -6.63 -6.86
N SER A 21 7.67 -6.30 -7.56
CA SER A 21 8.97 -6.04 -6.92
C SER A 21 8.97 -4.80 -6.03
N THR A 22 8.14 -3.81 -6.37
CA THR A 22 8.02 -2.54 -5.64
C THR A 22 7.25 -2.72 -4.33
N TYR A 23 6.22 -3.55 -4.33
CA TYR A 23 5.39 -3.89 -3.18
C TYR A 23 5.85 -5.15 -2.42
N GLY A 24 6.82 -5.88 -2.95
CA GLY A 24 7.37 -7.07 -2.32
C GLY A 24 8.02 -6.79 -0.96
N PRO A 25 8.37 -7.85 -0.21
CA PRO A 25 8.91 -7.74 1.16
C PRO A 25 10.23 -6.97 1.26
N GLU A 26 10.98 -6.89 0.15
CA GLU A 26 12.22 -6.10 0.03
C GLU A 26 12.03 -4.85 -0.86
N GLY A 27 10.79 -4.52 -1.22
CA GLY A 27 10.47 -3.40 -2.09
C GLY A 27 10.68 -2.04 -1.42
N PRO A 28 10.71 -0.94 -2.19
CA PRO A 28 10.83 0.42 -1.67
C PRO A 28 9.78 0.74 -0.60
N TRP A 29 8.53 0.26 -0.75
CA TRP A 29 7.48 0.42 0.26
C TRP A 29 7.85 -0.24 1.60
N ALA A 30 8.23 -1.52 1.56
CA ALA A 30 8.64 -2.24 2.76
C ALA A 30 9.85 -1.57 3.46
N ARG A 31 10.80 -1.04 2.70
CA ARG A 31 11.96 -0.30 3.24
C ARG A 31 11.56 1.02 3.89
N LEU A 32 10.66 1.78 3.28
CA LEU A 32 10.19 3.05 3.85
C LEU A 32 9.55 2.79 5.23
N TYR A 33 8.69 1.79 5.30
CA TYR A 33 7.92 1.53 6.51
C TYR A 33 8.68 0.77 7.60
N ARG A 34 9.87 0.23 7.32
CA ARG A 34 10.58 -0.67 8.27
C ARG A 34 10.85 -0.06 9.64
N ASN A 35 10.99 1.27 9.71
CA ASN A 35 11.30 2.00 10.94
C ASN A 35 10.06 2.66 11.56
N VAL A 36 8.89 2.51 10.95
CA VAL A 36 7.64 3.09 11.43
C VAL A 36 7.07 2.12 12.45
N ARG A 37 7.23 2.45 13.74
CA ARG A 37 6.86 1.58 14.87
C ARG A 37 5.41 1.09 14.81
N ASP A 38 4.51 1.94 14.32
CA ASP A 38 3.08 1.66 14.28
C ASP A 38 2.62 0.98 12.98
N TYR A 39 3.54 0.79 12.04
CA TYR A 39 3.30 0.04 10.82
C TYR A 39 3.54 -1.45 11.05
N ARG A 40 2.61 -2.30 10.60
CA ARG A 40 2.66 -3.75 10.82
C ARG A 40 2.94 -4.56 9.56
N GLY A 41 2.77 -3.96 8.38
CA GLY A 41 3.10 -4.58 7.11
C GLY A 41 2.12 -4.19 6.00
N THR A 42 2.48 -4.53 4.75
CA THR A 42 1.55 -4.54 3.62
C THR A 42 1.24 -5.98 3.24
N ARG A 43 -0.04 -6.29 3.01
CA ARG A 43 -0.45 -7.46 2.25
C ARG A 43 -0.82 -7.03 0.83
N LEU A 44 -0.10 -7.53 -0.15
CA LEU A 44 -0.45 -7.39 -1.56
C LEU A 44 -1.21 -8.64 -2.03
N ILE A 45 -2.42 -8.43 -2.56
CA ILE A 45 -3.34 -9.49 -2.97
C ILE A 45 -3.60 -9.32 -4.47
N ALA A 46 -3.21 -10.30 -5.27
CA ALA A 46 -3.45 -10.30 -6.71
C ALA A 46 -4.82 -10.93 -7.04
N ASP A 47 -5.55 -10.34 -7.98
CA ASP A 47 -6.77 -10.95 -8.52
C ASP A 47 -6.43 -12.16 -9.41
N MET A 48 -7.04 -13.31 -9.11
CA MET A 48 -6.82 -14.56 -9.85
C MET A 48 -7.50 -14.61 -11.22
N ALA A 49 -8.57 -13.82 -11.41
CA ALA A 49 -9.33 -13.75 -12.66
C ALA A 49 -8.86 -12.58 -13.55
N LYS A 50 -8.33 -11.51 -12.95
CA LYS A 50 -7.90 -10.28 -13.65
C LYS A 50 -6.42 -10.01 -13.42
N ARG A 51 -5.58 -10.58 -14.30
CA ARG A 51 -4.13 -10.33 -14.25
C ARG A 51 -3.84 -8.83 -14.35
N GLY A 52 -3.11 -8.31 -13.38
CA GLY A 52 -2.78 -6.87 -13.29
C GLY A 52 -3.65 -6.11 -12.28
N ASP A 53 -4.72 -6.70 -11.76
CA ASP A 53 -5.51 -6.10 -10.68
C ASP A 53 -5.00 -6.58 -9.31
N TYR A 54 -4.85 -5.62 -8.39
CA TYR A 54 -4.32 -5.87 -7.05
C TYR A 54 -5.09 -5.08 -5.98
N ILE A 55 -5.08 -5.62 -4.76
CA ILE A 55 -5.43 -4.92 -3.54
C ILE A 55 -4.20 -4.87 -2.65
N ALA A 56 -3.81 -3.69 -2.18
CA ALA A 56 -2.88 -3.55 -1.07
C ALA A 56 -3.65 -3.22 0.20
N ILE A 57 -3.32 -3.92 1.28
CA ILE A 57 -3.82 -3.66 2.63
C ILE A 57 -2.62 -3.33 3.50
N ASP A 58 -2.51 -2.07 3.92
CA ASP A 58 -1.50 -1.65 4.88
C ASP A 58 -2.07 -1.74 6.30
N GLU A 59 -1.36 -2.44 7.17
CA GLU A 59 -1.76 -2.71 8.54
C GLU A 59 -1.11 -1.70 9.50
N TRP A 60 -1.94 -1.01 10.27
CA TRP A 60 -1.52 0.01 11.23
C TRP A 60 -2.01 -0.31 12.63
N SER A 61 -1.24 0.11 13.63
CA SER A 61 -1.60 -0.06 15.04
C SER A 61 -2.86 0.73 15.44
N SER A 62 -3.07 1.88 14.80
CA SER A 62 -4.28 2.67 14.88
C SER A 62 -4.49 3.61 13.69
N HIS A 63 -5.70 4.17 13.58
CA HIS A 63 -6.01 5.16 12.55
C HIS A 63 -5.24 6.47 12.78
N GLU A 64 -5.06 6.86 14.05
CA GLU A 64 -4.27 8.02 14.44
C GLU A 64 -2.80 7.86 14.04
N ALA A 65 -2.25 6.64 14.14
CA ALA A 65 -0.88 6.37 13.72
C ALA A 65 -0.70 6.52 12.20
N TRP A 66 -1.68 6.09 11.40
CA TRP A 66 -1.66 6.32 9.95
C TRP A 66 -1.72 7.81 9.63
N LEU A 67 -2.63 8.57 10.27
CA LEU A 67 -2.75 10.02 10.07
C LEU A 67 -1.47 10.77 10.48
N ALA A 68 -0.86 10.41 11.61
CA ALA A 68 0.40 10.98 12.06
C ALA A 68 1.52 10.68 11.06
N PHE A 69 1.62 9.44 10.58
CA PHE A 69 2.60 9.07 9.58
C PHE A 69 2.44 9.86 8.27
N GLN A 70 1.22 10.08 7.80
CA GLN A 70 0.98 10.91 6.61
C GLN A 70 1.46 12.35 6.79
N ASN A 71 1.35 12.90 7.99
CA ASN A 71 1.79 14.27 8.30
C ASN A 71 3.30 14.38 8.47
N ASP A 72 3.95 13.35 9.01
CA ASP A 72 5.38 13.38 9.32
C ASP A 72 6.26 13.01 8.12
N HIS A 73 5.67 12.37 7.09
CA HIS A 73 6.39 11.89 5.91
C HIS A 73 5.76 12.32 4.56
N PRO A 74 5.43 13.61 4.35
CA PRO A 74 4.75 14.06 3.13
C PRO A 74 5.62 13.82 1.88
N ASP A 75 6.92 14.08 1.97
CA ASP A 75 7.85 13.93 0.83
C ASP A 75 8.07 12.47 0.44
N ALA A 76 8.12 11.56 1.44
CA ALA A 76 8.32 10.14 1.18
C ALA A 76 7.09 9.51 0.53
N PHE A 77 5.88 9.93 0.94
CA PHE A 77 4.64 9.55 0.28
C PHE A 77 4.59 10.06 -1.15
N ALA A 78 4.91 11.34 -1.37
CA ALA A 78 4.91 11.93 -2.70
C ALA A 78 5.91 11.23 -3.64
N ALA A 79 7.08 10.86 -3.13
CA ALA A 79 8.09 10.14 -3.91
C ALA A 79 7.62 8.73 -4.31
N LEU A 80 6.98 8.00 -3.40
CA LEU A 80 6.47 6.66 -3.69
C LEU A 80 5.24 6.68 -4.59
N ASP A 81 4.36 7.67 -4.42
CA ASP A 81 3.24 7.88 -5.33
C ASP A 81 3.73 8.22 -6.74
N ALA A 82 4.74 9.10 -6.86
CA ALA A 82 5.37 9.42 -8.14
C ALA A 82 6.09 8.22 -8.78
N ALA A 83 6.67 7.33 -7.98
CA ALA A 83 7.31 6.10 -8.48
C ALA A 83 6.28 5.04 -8.92
N CYS A 84 5.14 4.95 -8.23
CA CYS A 84 4.08 4.01 -8.56
C CYS A 84 3.18 4.48 -9.70
N SER A 85 2.87 5.77 -9.80
CA SER A 85 1.92 6.32 -10.77
C SER A 85 2.18 5.88 -12.23
N PRO A 86 3.43 5.85 -12.74
CA PRO A 86 3.73 5.39 -14.11
C PRO A 86 3.47 3.90 -14.35
N LEU A 87 3.36 3.10 -13.29
CA LEU A 87 3.12 1.65 -13.38
C LEU A 87 1.63 1.33 -13.54
N LEU A 88 0.75 2.31 -13.26
CA LEU A 88 -0.66 2.09 -13.03
C LEU A 88 -1.50 2.62 -14.19
N GLN A 89 -2.56 1.88 -14.53
CA GLN A 89 -3.70 2.43 -15.27
C GLN A 89 -4.61 3.21 -14.34
N THR A 90 -4.90 2.65 -13.16
CA THR A 90 -5.73 3.29 -12.13
C THR A 90 -5.25 2.91 -10.73
N MET A 91 -5.48 3.84 -9.80
CA MET A 91 -5.38 3.61 -8.37
C MET A 91 -6.64 4.15 -7.70
N THR A 92 -7.24 3.39 -6.79
CA THR A 92 -8.36 3.84 -5.98
C THR A 92 -8.07 3.64 -4.50
N PHE A 93 -8.20 4.71 -3.71
CA PHE A 93 -8.26 4.61 -2.26
C PHE A 93 -9.66 4.11 -1.87
N ILE A 94 -9.73 2.89 -1.32
CA ILE A 94 -11.00 2.28 -0.94
C ILE A 94 -11.45 2.80 0.44
N GLY A 95 -10.50 2.96 1.37
CA GLY A 95 -10.80 3.52 2.68
C GLY A 95 -9.85 3.08 3.79
N ALA A 96 -10.14 3.58 4.99
CA ALA A 96 -9.56 3.14 6.25
C ALA A 96 -10.60 2.31 7.01
N PHE A 97 -10.23 1.10 7.43
CA PHE A 97 -11.14 0.13 8.03
C PHE A 97 -10.61 -0.36 9.37
N ARG A 98 -11.52 -0.87 10.20
CA ARG A 98 -11.19 -1.62 11.42
C ARG A 98 -11.53 -3.08 11.19
N VAL A 99 -10.65 -3.98 11.62
CA VAL A 99 -10.98 -5.41 11.72
C VAL A 99 -11.97 -5.61 12.87
N VAL A 100 -13.14 -6.15 12.56
CA VAL A 100 -14.09 -6.63 13.56
C VAL A 100 -13.81 -8.11 13.75
N SER A 101 -13.03 -8.45 14.78
CA SER A 101 -12.97 -9.84 15.24
C SER A 101 -14.30 -10.19 15.93
N PRO A 102 -14.87 -11.38 15.69
CA PRO A 102 -15.97 -11.89 16.51
C PRO A 102 -15.52 -12.14 17.97
#